data_AF-A0A968RSZ4-F1
#
_entry.id   AF-A0A968RSZ4-F1
#
_cell.length_a   1.000
_cell.length_b   1.000
_cell.length_c   1.000
_cell.angle_alpha   90.00
_cell.angle_beta   90.00
_cell.angle_gamma   90.00
#
_symmetry.space_group_name_H-M   'P 1'
#
loop_
_entity.id
_entity.type
_entity.pdbx_description
1 polymer ?
#
loop_
_entity_poly.entity_id
_entity_poly.type
_entity_poly.pdbx_seq_one_letter_code
_entity_poly.pdbx_strand_id
1 'polypeptide(L)'
;MYKFLAKNGQAAAFLVGAGLTVIFYVIAISNLSTFNAKPAEEQYAMSLFDFGFWSALVLTIACAVAWLLSSLIQLSYNTKNAIRGIIAIVVLVGVFFAIYATINPAADSAAVQKTVEQFNLTEGQNKLISASIITTIILGVVAAVSFVAAEIINAFR
;
A
#
# COMPACT_ATOMS: atom_id res chain seq x y z
N MET A 1 -27.20 -5.35 -7.88
CA MET A 1 -25.83 -5.20 -7.34
C MET A 1 -25.27 -3.78 -7.47
N TYR A 2 -25.29 -3.18 -8.66
CA TYR A 2 -24.68 -1.85 -8.90
C TYR A 2 -25.17 -0.74 -7.93
N LYS A 3 -26.48 -0.60 -7.69
CA LYS A 3 -27.02 0.42 -6.75
C LYS A 3 -26.59 0.21 -5.29
N PHE A 4 -26.41 -1.04 -4.85
CA PHE A 4 -25.97 -1.33 -3.49
C PHE A 4 -24.49 -0.98 -3.29
N LEU A 5 -23.63 -1.40 -4.22
CA LEU A 5 -22.20 -1.06 -4.22
C LEU A 5 -21.96 0.43 -4.46
N ALA A 6 -22.76 1.09 -5.29
CA ALA A 6 -22.65 2.54 -5.52
C ALA A 6 -23.03 3.36 -4.27
N LYS A 7 -24.01 2.89 -3.49
CA LYS A 7 -24.46 3.59 -2.27
C LYS A 7 -23.61 3.24 -1.04
N ASN A 8 -23.19 1.97 -0.91
CA ASN A 8 -22.57 1.44 0.30
C ASN A 8 -21.12 0.95 0.05
N GLY A 9 -20.51 1.27 -1.08
CA GLY A 9 -19.20 0.73 -1.48
C GLY A 9 -18.09 1.01 -0.48
N GLN A 10 -18.04 2.23 0.06
CA GLN A 10 -17.07 2.60 1.10
C GLN A 10 -17.29 1.82 2.40
N ALA A 11 -18.55 1.69 2.84
CA ALA A 11 -18.87 0.91 4.04
C ALA A 11 -18.55 -0.58 3.85
N ALA A 12 -18.82 -1.15 2.66
CA ALA A 12 -18.47 -2.52 2.34
C ALA A 12 -16.95 -2.73 2.31
N ALA A 13 -16.19 -1.81 1.70
CA ALA A 13 -14.73 -1.87 1.67
C ALA A 13 -14.13 -1.81 3.09
N PHE A 14 -14.66 -0.91 3.92
CA PHE A 14 -14.25 -0.81 5.33
C PHE A 14 -14.55 -2.10 6.10
N LEU A 15 -15.76 -2.65 5.99
CA LEU A 15 -16.14 -3.87 6.70
C LEU A 15 -15.32 -5.08 6.27
N VAL A 16 -15.02 -5.21 4.98
CA VAL A 16 -14.14 -6.27 4.47
C VAL A 16 -12.72 -6.11 5.03
N GLY A 17 -12.15 -4.90 4.97
CA GLY A 17 -10.80 -4.65 5.49
C GLY A 17 -10.71 -4.85 7.01
N ALA A 18 -11.67 -4.33 7.76
CA ALA A 18 -11.76 -4.52 9.21
C ALA A 18 -11.92 -6.00 9.58
N GLY A 19 -12.79 -6.73 8.86
CA GLY A 19 -12.98 -8.17 9.05
C GLY A 19 -11.70 -8.97 8.83
N LEU A 20 -11.00 -8.73 7.71
CA LEU A 20 -9.71 -9.39 7.43
C LEU A 20 -8.65 -9.07 8.50
N THR A 21 -8.62 -7.82 8.96
CA THR A 21 -7.71 -7.39 10.03
C THR A 21 -8.00 -8.14 11.33
N VAL A 22 -9.28 -8.25 11.72
CA VAL A 22 -9.68 -9.01 12.92
C VAL A 22 -9.30 -10.48 12.80
N ILE A 23 -9.55 -11.12 11.66
CA ILE A 23 -9.17 -12.53 11.44
C ILE A 23 -7.66 -12.71 11.56
N PHE A 24 -6.88 -11.82 10.92
CA PHE A 24 -5.43 -11.82 11.06
C PHE A 24 -4.98 -11.72 12.52
N TYR A 25 -5.54 -10.78 13.29
CA TYR A 25 -5.22 -10.61 14.71
C TYR A 25 -5.56 -11.85 15.53
N VAL A 26 -6.71 -12.48 15.30
CA VAL A 26 -7.10 -13.72 16.00
C VAL A 26 -6.08 -14.82 15.74
N ILE A 27 -5.67 -15.03 14.48
CA ILE A 27 -4.66 -16.03 14.11
C ILE A 27 -3.32 -15.72 14.78
N ALA A 28 -2.87 -14.46 14.68
CA ALA A 28 -1.57 -14.03 15.19
C ALA A 28 -1.48 -14.14 16.72
N ILE A 29 -2.48 -13.62 17.44
CA ILE A 29 -2.51 -13.64 18.92
C ILE A 29 -2.61 -15.08 19.44
N SER A 30 -3.44 -15.92 18.82
CA SER A 30 -3.64 -17.31 19.27
C SER A 30 -2.36 -18.16 19.19
N ASN A 31 -1.42 -17.76 18.35
CA ASN A 31 -0.17 -18.50 18.10
C ASN A 31 1.08 -17.71 18.54
N LEU A 32 0.90 -16.57 19.21
CA LEU A 32 1.98 -15.67 19.60
C LEU A 32 2.96 -16.29 20.61
N SER A 33 2.45 -17.11 21.54
CA SER A 33 3.29 -17.84 22.50
C SER A 33 4.20 -18.85 21.80
N THR A 34 3.66 -19.60 20.83
CA THR A 34 4.40 -20.54 20.00
C THR A 34 5.47 -19.85 19.15
N PHE A 35 5.13 -18.67 18.61
CA PHE A 35 6.08 -17.84 17.86
C PHE A 35 7.24 -17.35 18.73
N ASN A 36 6.94 -16.78 19.90
CA ASN A 36 7.95 -16.23 20.80
C ASN A 36 8.85 -17.32 21.44
N ALA A 37 8.38 -18.56 21.52
CA ALA A 37 9.17 -19.67 22.05
C ALA A 37 10.22 -20.20 21.06
N LYS A 38 10.14 -19.81 19.78
CA LYS A 38 11.06 -20.27 18.73
C LYS A 38 12.26 -19.33 18.57
N PRO A 39 13.44 -19.86 18.21
CA PRO A 39 14.57 -19.04 17.75
C PRO A 39 14.18 -18.18 16.54
N ALA A 40 14.82 -17.03 16.37
CA ALA A 40 14.52 -16.09 15.29
C ALA A 40 14.53 -16.74 13.90
N GLU A 41 15.47 -17.66 13.65
CA GLU A 41 15.58 -18.35 12.35
C GLU A 41 14.33 -19.19 12.03
N GLU A 42 13.76 -19.86 13.04
CA GLU A 42 12.55 -20.67 12.86
C GLU A 42 11.26 -19.83 12.81
N GLN A 43 11.27 -18.63 13.42
CA GLN A 43 10.15 -17.71 13.35
C GLN A 43 9.82 -17.29 11.92
N TYR A 44 10.84 -17.14 11.05
CA TYR A 44 10.64 -16.78 9.64
C TYR A 44 9.99 -17.87 8.80
N ALA A 45 10.09 -19.14 9.24
CA ALA A 45 9.44 -20.26 8.56
C ALA A 45 7.97 -20.44 8.98
N MET A 46 7.49 -19.65 9.95
CA MET A 46 6.12 -19.77 10.43
C MET A 46 5.13 -19.04 9.52
N SER A 47 4.02 -19.70 9.22
CA SER A 47 2.92 -19.18 8.41
C SER A 47 1.96 -18.26 9.17
N LEU A 48 2.32 -17.82 10.38
CA LEU A 48 1.46 -17.03 11.28
C LEU A 48 0.95 -15.74 10.62
N PHE A 49 1.79 -15.12 9.79
CA PHE A 49 1.49 -13.85 9.12
C PHE A 49 0.96 -14.03 7.70
N ASP A 50 0.99 -15.25 7.15
CA ASP A 50 0.66 -15.53 5.75
C ASP A 50 -0.74 -15.08 5.39
N PHE A 51 -1.73 -15.29 6.27
CA PHE A 51 -3.10 -14.86 6.00
C PHE A 51 -3.19 -13.34 5.81
N GLY A 52 -2.55 -12.57 6.69
CA GLY A 52 -2.54 -11.10 6.60
C GLY A 52 -1.82 -10.63 5.33
N PHE A 53 -0.67 -11.24 5.04
CA PHE A 53 0.10 -10.93 3.84
C PHE A 53 -0.67 -11.26 2.55
N TRP A 54 -1.16 -12.49 2.41
CA TRP A 54 -1.88 -12.93 1.20
C TRP A 54 -3.20 -12.20 1.00
N SER A 55 -3.96 -11.93 2.07
CA SER A 55 -5.20 -11.16 1.94
C SER A 55 -4.93 -9.74 1.45
N ALA A 56 -3.90 -9.07 1.98
CA ALA A 56 -3.48 -7.75 1.51
C ALA A 56 -2.98 -7.80 0.06
N LEU A 57 -2.15 -8.78 -0.29
CA LEU A 57 -1.60 -8.96 -1.63
C LEU A 57 -2.72 -9.18 -2.66
N VAL A 58 -3.63 -10.11 -2.39
CA VAL A 58 -4.74 -10.46 -3.29
C VAL A 58 -5.66 -9.26 -3.49
N LEU A 59 -6.03 -8.55 -2.42
CA LEU A 59 -6.85 -7.35 -2.53
C LEU A 59 -6.14 -6.24 -3.30
N THR A 60 -4.85 -6.07 -3.10
CA THR A 60 -4.05 -5.07 -3.82
C THR A 60 -4.03 -5.37 -5.33
N ILE A 61 -3.78 -6.62 -5.71
CA ILE A 61 -3.80 -7.05 -7.11
C ILE A 61 -5.21 -6.87 -7.70
N ALA A 62 -6.26 -7.29 -6.98
CA ALA A 62 -7.64 -7.14 -7.43
C ALA A 62 -8.01 -5.67 -7.64
N CYS A 63 -7.63 -4.79 -6.72
CA CYS A 63 -7.81 -3.35 -6.85
C CYS A 63 -7.05 -2.76 -8.04
N ALA A 64 -5.78 -3.15 -8.23
CA ALA A 64 -4.97 -2.70 -9.36
C ALA A 64 -5.60 -3.11 -10.70
N VAL A 65 -6.07 -4.35 -10.82
CA VAL A 65 -6.77 -4.84 -12.02
C VAL A 65 -8.09 -4.11 -12.24
N ALA A 66 -8.93 -3.99 -11.20
CA ALA A 66 -10.20 -3.29 -11.31
C ALA A 66 -10.02 -1.81 -11.69
N TRP A 67 -8.99 -1.17 -11.16
CA TRP A 67 -8.63 0.21 -11.49
C TRP A 67 -8.15 0.34 -12.94
N LEU A 68 -7.26 -0.54 -13.41
CA LEU A 68 -6.80 -0.55 -14.81
C LEU A 68 -7.97 -0.74 -15.78
N LEU A 69 -8.81 -1.75 -15.55
CA LEU A 69 -9.98 -2.00 -16.38
C LEU A 69 -10.93 -0.81 -16.39
N SER A 70 -11.20 -0.22 -15.22
CA SER A 70 -12.06 0.96 -15.11
C SER A 70 -11.48 2.19 -15.82
N SER A 71 -10.15 2.35 -15.78
CA SER A 71 -9.45 3.44 -16.47
C SER A 71 -9.57 3.31 -17.99
N LEU A 72 -9.34 2.10 -18.53
CA LEU A 72 -9.49 1.82 -19.96
C LEU A 72 -10.93 2.02 -20.44
N ILE A 73 -11.92 1.56 -19.66
CA ILE A 73 -13.34 1.75 -19.96
C ILE A 73 -13.71 3.25 -19.94
N GLN A 74 -13.22 4.03 -18.97
CA GLN A 74 -13.50 5.46 -18.92
C GLN A 74 -12.88 6.25 -20.09
N LEU A 75 -11.73 5.80 -20.61
CA LEU A 75 -11.07 6.45 -21.74
C LEU A 75 -11.96 6.46 -23.00
N SER A 76 -12.76 5.41 -23.22
CA SER A 76 -13.67 5.31 -24.38
C SER A 76 -14.93 6.18 -24.27
N TYR A 77 -15.36 6.54 -23.06
CA TYR A 77 -16.59 7.31 -22.85
C TYR A 77 -16.37 8.77 -22.45
N ASN A 78 -15.19 9.11 -21.89
CA ASN A 78 -14.93 10.46 -21.39
C ASN A 78 -13.44 10.82 -21.42
N THR A 79 -12.88 10.89 -22.63
CA THR A 79 -11.46 11.17 -22.87
C THR A 79 -10.97 12.47 -22.22
N LYS A 80 -11.80 13.53 -22.22
CA LYS A 80 -11.43 14.84 -21.65
C LYS A 80 -11.18 14.77 -20.14
N ASN A 81 -12.03 14.04 -19.41
CA ASN A 81 -11.83 13.87 -17.96
C ASN A 81 -10.76 12.83 -17.66
N ALA A 82 -10.62 11.79 -18.51
CA ALA A 82 -9.57 10.77 -18.37
C ALA A 82 -8.15 11.37 -18.43
N ILE A 83 -7.92 12.41 -19.25
CA ILE A 83 -6.62 13.10 -19.34
C ILE A 83 -6.13 13.60 -17.98
N ARG A 84 -7.02 14.13 -17.13
CA ARG A 84 -6.64 14.59 -15.78
C ARG A 84 -6.17 13.43 -14.90
N GLY A 85 -6.81 12.28 -15.01
CA GLY A 85 -6.40 11.06 -14.31
C GLY A 85 -5.03 10.55 -14.80
N ILE A 86 -4.80 10.58 -16.12
CA ILE A 86 -3.52 10.20 -16.73
C ILE A 86 -2.40 11.13 -16.24
N ILE A 87 -2.63 12.44 -16.21
CA ILE A 87 -1.65 13.41 -15.71
C ILE A 87 -1.28 13.10 -14.25
N ALA A 88 -2.26 12.80 -13.39
CA ALA A 88 -2.00 12.45 -12.00
C ALA A 88 -1.12 11.19 -11.87
N ILE A 89 -1.35 10.16 -12.70
CA ILE A 89 -0.51 8.94 -12.72
C ILE A 89 0.91 9.28 -13.18
N VAL A 90 1.06 10.06 -14.26
CA VAL A 90 2.38 10.47 -14.77
C VAL A 90 3.16 11.23 -13.71
N VAL A 91 2.52 12.15 -12.98
CA VAL A 91 3.14 12.87 -11.87
C VAL A 91 3.56 11.90 -10.77
N LEU A 92 2.71 10.96 -10.38
CA LEU A 92 3.02 9.97 -9.34
C LEU A 92 4.21 9.08 -9.74
N VAL A 93 4.22 8.59 -10.97
CA VAL A 93 5.33 7.81 -11.53
C VAL A 93 6.61 8.65 -11.56
N GLY A 94 6.52 9.92 -11.96
CA GLY A 94 7.64 10.85 -11.95
C GLY A 94 8.22 11.07 -10.54
N VAL A 95 7.36 11.26 -9.54
CA VAL A 95 7.76 11.39 -8.12
C VAL A 95 8.43 10.11 -7.64
N PHE A 96 7.85 8.93 -7.92
CA PHE A 96 8.45 7.66 -7.56
C PHE A 96 9.84 7.49 -8.15
N PHE A 97 10.01 7.75 -9.46
CA PHE A 97 11.32 7.63 -10.11
C PHE A 97 12.32 8.68 -9.63
N ALA A 98 11.87 9.89 -9.30
CA ALA A 98 12.72 10.91 -8.70
C ALA A 98 13.25 10.45 -7.33
N ILE A 99 12.39 9.90 -6.47
CA ILE A 99 12.78 9.33 -5.18
C ILE A 99 13.68 8.11 -5.39
N TYR A 100 13.31 7.19 -6.28
CA TYR A 100 14.12 6.04 -6.61
C TYR A 100 15.53 6.49 -7.01
N ALA A 101 15.68 7.49 -7.86
CA ALA A 101 16.98 7.99 -8.28
C ALA A 101 17.86 8.51 -7.13
N THR A 102 17.27 9.05 -6.06
CA THR A 102 18.02 9.61 -4.92
C THR A 102 18.42 8.57 -3.87
N ILE A 103 17.83 7.38 -3.89
CA ILE A 103 18.18 6.35 -2.90
C ILE A 103 19.58 5.81 -3.15
N ASN A 104 20.38 5.85 -2.08
CA ASN A 104 21.70 5.27 -1.98
C ASN A 104 21.71 4.19 -0.89
N PRO A 105 21.61 2.90 -1.26
CA PRO A 105 21.63 1.79 -0.31
C PRO A 105 22.84 1.76 0.63
N ALA A 106 23.99 2.30 0.20
CA ALA A 106 25.18 2.36 1.04
C ALA A 106 25.05 3.37 2.21
N ALA A 107 24.10 4.31 2.11
CA ALA A 107 23.80 5.29 3.15
C ALA A 107 22.68 4.82 4.11
N ASP A 108 22.17 3.59 3.93
CA ASP A 108 21.13 3.04 4.79
C ASP A 108 21.60 2.86 6.23
N SER A 109 20.69 3.01 7.19
CA SER A 109 20.98 2.75 8.60
C SER A 109 21.40 1.30 8.83
N ALA A 110 22.16 1.03 9.90
CA ALA A 110 22.62 -0.32 10.25
C ALA A 110 21.46 -1.33 10.41
N ALA A 111 20.27 -0.88 10.83
CA ALA A 111 19.09 -1.74 10.94
C ALA A 111 18.56 -2.18 9.56
N VAL A 112 18.55 -1.27 8.59
CA VAL A 112 18.12 -1.54 7.22
C VAL A 112 19.14 -2.44 6.52
N GLN A 113 20.45 -2.18 6.68
CA GLN A 113 21.49 -3.02 6.10
C GLN A 113 21.43 -4.46 6.60
N LYS A 114 21.23 -4.68 7.91
CA LYS A 114 21.01 -6.03 8.47
C LYS A 114 19.81 -6.74 7.84
N THR A 115 18.74 -6.01 7.57
CA THR A 115 17.55 -6.56 6.91
C THR A 115 17.84 -6.94 5.46
N VAL A 116 18.57 -6.09 4.73
CA VAL A 116 19.00 -6.35 3.34
C VAL A 116 19.86 -7.61 3.26
N GLU A 117 20.83 -7.76 4.17
CA GLU A 117 21.68 -8.95 4.27
C GLU A 117 20.87 -10.19 4.62
N GLN A 118 19.99 -10.07 5.64
CA GLN A 118 19.16 -11.17 6.11
C GLN A 118 18.25 -11.74 5.02
N PHE A 119 17.69 -10.89 4.17
CA PHE A 119 16.83 -11.30 3.05
C PHE A 119 17.59 -11.45 1.72
N ASN A 120 18.91 -11.31 1.73
CA ASN A 120 19.79 -11.37 0.56
C ASN A 120 19.26 -10.53 -0.62
N LEU A 121 18.83 -9.30 -0.32
CA LEU A 121 18.23 -8.42 -1.30
C LEU A 121 19.30 -7.83 -2.21
N THR A 122 19.05 -7.86 -3.51
CA THR A 122 19.87 -7.11 -4.47
C THR A 122 19.73 -5.60 -4.25
N GLU A 123 20.72 -4.83 -4.68
CA GLU A 123 20.69 -3.36 -4.59
C GLU A 123 19.42 -2.78 -5.24
N GLY A 124 19.03 -3.29 -6.40
CA GLY A 124 17.81 -2.86 -7.09
C GLY A 124 16.53 -3.17 -6.31
N GLN A 125 16.45 -4.33 -5.64
CA GLN A 125 15.30 -4.69 -4.81
C GLN A 125 15.20 -3.79 -3.58
N ASN A 126 16.31 -3.54 -2.87
CA ASN A 126 16.32 -2.62 -1.73
C ASN A 126 15.90 -1.21 -2.16
N LYS A 127 16.47 -0.72 -3.26
CA LYS A 127 16.15 0.60 -3.82
C LYS A 127 14.67 0.75 -4.17
N LEU A 128 14.07 -0.29 -4.75
CA LEU A 128 12.66 -0.34 -5.09
C LEU A 128 11.75 -0.34 -3.84
N ILE A 129 12.08 -1.15 -2.84
CA ILE A 129 11.34 -1.22 -1.57
C ILE A 129 11.38 0.15 -0.88
N SER A 130 12.57 0.70 -0.69
CA SER A 130 12.77 1.97 0.01
C SER A 130 12.09 3.13 -0.72
N ALA A 131 12.15 3.17 -2.06
CA ALA A 131 11.46 4.20 -2.85
C ALA A 131 9.94 4.11 -2.71
N SER A 132 9.40 2.90 -2.69
CA SER A 132 7.96 2.65 -2.52
C SER A 132 7.48 3.12 -1.14
N ILE A 133 8.25 2.83 -0.08
CA ILE A 133 7.95 3.26 1.29
C ILE A 133 7.96 4.80 1.38
N ILE A 134 9.02 5.45 0.92
CA ILE A 134 9.16 6.91 1.00
C ILE A 134 8.07 7.61 0.18
N THR A 135 7.80 7.13 -1.03
CA THR A 135 6.72 7.66 -1.87
C THR A 135 5.37 7.57 -1.15
N THR A 136 5.08 6.44 -0.52
CA THR A 136 3.84 6.22 0.24
C THR A 136 3.73 7.19 1.41
N ILE A 137 4.81 7.39 2.17
CA ILE A 137 4.84 8.32 3.30
C ILE A 137 4.56 9.75 2.83
N ILE A 138 5.25 10.20 1.76
CA ILE A 138 5.06 11.54 1.20
C ILE A 138 3.62 11.75 0.76
N LEU A 139 3.05 10.80 -0.01
CA LEU A 139 1.67 10.90 -0.46
C LEU A 139 0.68 10.87 0.71
N GLY A 140 0.94 10.07 1.74
CA GLY A 140 0.14 10.03 2.96
C GLY A 140 0.11 11.38 3.68
N VAL A 141 1.28 12.02 3.82
CA VAL A 141 1.39 13.37 4.42
C VAL A 141 0.66 14.40 3.56
N VAL A 142 0.88 14.40 2.25
CA VAL A 142 0.19 15.31 1.31
C VAL A 142 -1.32 15.14 1.40
N ALA A 143 -1.81 13.90 1.47
CA ALA A 143 -3.23 13.61 1.62
C ALA A 143 -3.80 14.14 2.94
N ALA A 144 -3.11 13.90 4.06
CA ALA A 144 -3.52 14.40 5.37
C ALA A 144 -3.57 15.94 5.41
N VAL A 145 -2.54 16.61 4.90
CA VAL A 145 -2.48 18.08 4.82
C VAL A 145 -3.59 18.62 3.91
N SER A 146 -3.79 17.99 2.74
CA SER A 146 -4.83 18.40 1.79
C SER A 146 -6.23 18.25 2.38
N PHE A 147 -6.46 17.18 3.15
CA PHE A 147 -7.72 16.96 3.86
C PHE A 147 -8.00 18.07 4.88
N VAL A 148 -7.04 18.37 5.76
CA VAL A 148 -7.17 19.45 6.75
C VAL A 148 -7.38 20.81 6.05
N ALA A 149 -6.61 21.11 5.01
CA ALA A 149 -6.75 22.34 4.25
C ALA A 149 -8.14 22.47 3.61
N ALA A 150 -8.67 21.38 3.05
CA ALA A 150 -10.00 21.36 2.45
C ALA A 150 -11.10 21.66 3.48
N GLU A 151 -11.02 21.06 4.68
CA GLU A 151 -11.96 21.32 5.77
C GLU A 151 -11.91 22.78 6.25
N ILE A 152 -10.70 23.36 6.41
CA ILE A 152 -10.53 24.77 6.77
C ILE A 152 -11.17 25.67 5.71
N ILE A 153 -10.87 25.45 4.43
CA ILE A 153 -11.43 26.26 3.33
C ILE A 153 -12.95 26.15 3.32
N ASN A 154 -13.50 24.95 3.55
CA ASN A 154 -14.93 24.72 3.59
C ASN A 154 -15.60 25.40 4.79
N ALA A 155 -14.93 25.48 5.94
CA ALA A 155 -15.44 26.19 7.12
C ALA A 155 -15.54 27.72 6.93
N PHE A 156 -14.83 28.28 5.96
CA PHE A 156 -14.86 29.71 5.60
C PHE A 156 -15.65 30.01 4.32
N ARG A 157 -16.30 29.00 3.71
CA ARG A 157 -17.23 29.16 2.59
C ARG A 157 -18.67 28.99 3.06
#